data_AF-A0A1W9S6U5-F1
#
_entry.id   AF-A0A1W9S6U5-F1
#
_cell.length_a   1.000
_cell.length_b   1.000
_cell.length_c   1.000
_cell.angle_alpha   90.00
_cell.angle_beta   90.00
_cell.angle_gamma   90.00
#
_symmetry.space_group_name_H-M   'P 1'
#
loop_
_entity.id
_entity.type
_entity.pdbx_description
1 polymer ?
#
loop_
_entity_poly.entity_id
_entity_poly.type
_entity_poly.pdbx_seq_one_letter_code
_entity_poly.pdbx_strand_id
1 'polypeptide(L)'
;MSKFHRSNKGFTLIELMIVVVIIGILAALAIPRFMRSTTKAKQSEAKQLLKQIYTMQRAYRQEFNSYACNGVTANAANPSTFAVIGVDIGSTARYTYVMTAAVNTFSCQATANLDDDATIDTWTINQNGTLTNTINDAVQ
;
A
#
# COMPACT_ATOMS: atom_id res chain seq x y z
N MET A 1 -20.39 13.39 64.34
CA MET A 1 -20.59 13.21 62.88
C MET A 1 -19.36 13.79 62.16
N SER A 2 -18.33 12.98 61.89
CA SER A 2 -17.05 13.48 61.36
C SER A 2 -17.13 13.70 59.84
N LYS A 3 -17.00 14.95 59.40
CA LYS A 3 -16.91 15.32 57.99
C LYS A 3 -15.55 14.89 57.42
N PHE A 4 -15.56 13.93 56.49
CA PHE A 4 -14.41 13.65 55.62
C PHE A 4 -14.20 14.84 54.68
N HIS A 5 -13.11 15.59 54.88
CA HIS A 5 -12.66 16.59 53.91
C HIS A 5 -11.99 15.86 52.74
N ARG A 6 -12.62 15.88 51.55
CA ARG A 6 -11.98 15.45 50.32
C ARG A 6 -10.87 16.45 49.97
N SER A 7 -9.62 15.99 50.02
CA SER A 7 -8.47 16.75 49.52
C SER A 7 -8.55 16.79 48.00
N ASN A 8 -8.92 17.95 47.44
CA ASN A 8 -8.82 18.21 46.01
C ASN A 8 -7.33 18.45 45.68
N LYS A 9 -6.62 17.39 45.33
CA LYS A 9 -5.25 17.50 44.80
C LYS A 9 -5.33 18.03 43.36
N GLY A 10 -4.87 19.25 43.13
CA GLY A 10 -4.69 19.81 41.79
C GLY A 10 -3.40 19.30 41.16
N PHE A 11 -3.40 19.15 39.82
CA PHE A 11 -2.20 18.86 39.05
C PHE A 11 -1.22 20.03 39.12
N THR A 12 0.08 19.75 39.26
CA THR A 12 1.12 20.77 39.17
C THR A 12 1.48 21.05 37.71
N LEU A 13 1.88 22.29 37.40
CA LEU A 13 2.35 22.65 36.07
C LEU A 13 3.61 21.86 35.68
N ILE A 14 4.47 21.53 36.66
CA ILE A 14 5.69 20.75 36.41
C ILE A 14 5.40 19.30 36.03
N GLU A 15 4.38 18.68 36.64
CA GLU A 15 3.92 17.33 36.24
C GLU A 15 3.44 17.34 34.80
N LEU A 16 2.68 18.35 34.40
CA LEU A 16 2.19 18.47 33.03
C LEU A 16 3.33 18.74 32.03
N MET A 17 4.32 19.55 32.40
CA MET A 17 5.50 19.80 31.56
C MET A 17 6.30 18.51 31.29
N ILE A 18 6.57 17.71 32.32
CA ILE A 18 7.34 16.45 32.16
C ILE A 18 6.57 15.48 31.27
N VAL A 19 5.25 15.38 31.43
CA VAL A 19 4.38 14.51 30.61
C VAL A 19 4.45 14.92 29.13
N VAL A 20 4.36 16.22 28.81
CA VAL A 20 4.43 16.71 27.42
C VAL A 20 5.81 16.45 26.82
N VAL A 21 6.89 16.61 27.59
CA VAL A 21 8.25 16.29 27.12
C VAL A 21 8.40 14.80 26.80
N ILE A 22 7.92 13.91 27.68
CA ILE A 22 8.00 12.46 27.44
C ILE A 22 7.17 12.07 26.21
N ILE A 23 5.93 12.58 26.09
CA ILE A 23 5.09 12.32 24.91
C ILE A 23 5.75 12.86 23.64
N GLY A 24 6.39 14.04 23.70
CA GLY A 24 7.13 14.62 22.58
C GLY A 24 8.27 13.73 22.08
N ILE A 25 9.08 13.18 23.00
CA ILE A 25 10.17 12.24 22.66
C ILE A 25 9.62 10.95 22.05
N LEU A 26 8.57 10.38 22.66
CA LEU A 26 7.95 9.16 22.15
C LEU A 26 7.33 9.38 20.76
N ALA A 27 6.63 10.48 20.55
CA ALA A 27 6.01 10.82 19.26
C ALA A 27 7.06 11.01 18.16
N ALA A 28 8.18 11.69 18.45
CA ALA A 28 9.26 11.91 17.50
C ALA A 28 9.86 10.60 16.96
N LEU A 29 9.94 9.55 17.79
CA LEU A 29 10.43 8.23 17.37
C LEU A 29 9.33 7.34 16.77
N ALA A 30 8.10 7.44 17.28
CA ALA A 30 7.00 6.56 16.90
C ALA A 30 6.41 6.92 15.52
N ILE A 31 6.21 8.20 15.23
CA ILE A 31 5.59 8.67 13.98
C ILE A 31 6.34 8.18 12.73
N PRO A 32 7.67 8.40 12.57
CA PRO A 32 8.37 7.95 11.36
C PRO A 32 8.35 6.43 11.20
N ARG A 33 8.42 5.69 12.32
CA ARG A 33 8.32 4.21 12.32
C ARG A 33 6.95 3.73 11.87
N PHE A 34 5.89 4.36 12.37
CA PHE A 34 4.52 4.05 11.99
C PHE A 34 4.27 4.33 10.50
N MET A 35 4.73 5.48 10.00
CA MET A 35 4.64 5.82 8.57
C MET A 35 5.31 4.76 7.69
N ARG A 36 6.55 4.36 8.01
CA ARG A 36 7.25 3.29 7.28
C ARG A 36 6.52 1.94 7.32
N SER A 37 5.93 1.59 8.46
CA SER A 37 5.16 0.35 8.61
C SER A 37 3.92 0.34 7.72
N THR A 38 3.17 1.45 7.70
CA THR A 38 1.97 1.58 6.86
C THR A 38 2.32 1.57 5.38
N THR A 39 3.38 2.26 4.95
CA THR A 39 3.86 2.21 3.55
C THR A 39 4.24 0.79 3.14
N LYS A 40 4.96 0.04 3.98
CA LYS A 40 5.29 -1.38 3.71
C LYS A 40 4.04 -2.25 3.56
N ALA A 41 3.03 -2.03 4.39
CA ALA A 41 1.76 -2.75 4.29
C ALA A 41 1.05 -2.45 2.96
N LYS A 42 0.95 -1.16 2.57
CA LYS A 42 0.38 -0.72 1.29
C LYS A 42 1.14 -1.32 0.09
N GLN A 43 2.47 -1.32 0.13
CA GLN A 43 3.29 -1.96 -0.91
C GLN A 43 3.07 -3.48 -0.96
N SER A 44 2.91 -4.14 0.19
CA SER A 44 2.65 -5.59 0.24
C SER A 44 1.34 -5.97 -0.46
N GLU A 45 0.28 -5.16 -0.28
CA GLU A 45 -1.01 -5.34 -0.96
C GLU A 45 -0.84 -5.32 -2.48
N ALA A 46 -0.13 -4.31 -3.02
CA ALA A 46 0.13 -4.21 -4.45
C ALA A 46 0.92 -5.41 -4.99
N LYS A 47 1.92 -5.88 -4.25
CA LYS A 47 2.71 -7.07 -4.63
C LYS A 47 1.86 -8.33 -4.65
N GLN A 48 0.92 -8.47 -3.72
CA GLN A 48 0.00 -9.61 -3.68
C GLN A 48 -0.93 -9.59 -4.90
N LEU A 49 -1.51 -8.45 -5.23
CA LEU A 49 -2.34 -8.29 -6.43
C LEU A 49 -1.55 -8.54 -7.72
N LEU A 50 -0.33 -8.02 -7.85
CA LEU A 50 0.54 -8.30 -9.00
C LEU A 50 0.84 -9.81 -9.15
N LYS A 51 1.10 -10.51 -8.04
CA LYS A 51 1.31 -11.98 -8.06
C LYS A 51 0.04 -12.75 -8.43
N GLN A 52 -1.12 -12.29 -7.99
CA GLN A 52 -2.41 -12.85 -8.39
C GLN A 52 -2.61 -12.66 -9.90
N ILE A 53 -2.39 -11.45 -10.41
CA ILE A 53 -2.43 -11.13 -11.84
C ILE A 53 -1.50 -12.07 -12.63
N TYR A 54 -0.26 -12.27 -12.17
CA TYR A 54 0.68 -13.20 -12.82
C TYR A 54 0.13 -14.62 -12.90
N THR A 55 -0.41 -15.14 -11.79
CA THR A 55 -0.97 -16.50 -11.73
C THR A 55 -2.14 -16.64 -12.69
N MET A 56 -3.06 -15.66 -12.71
CA MET A 56 -4.24 -15.70 -13.57
C MET A 56 -3.89 -15.51 -15.05
N GLN A 57 -2.93 -14.63 -15.37
CA GLN A 57 -2.40 -14.48 -16.73
C GLN A 57 -1.77 -15.77 -17.24
N ARG A 58 -1.05 -16.50 -16.38
CA ARG A 58 -0.51 -17.82 -16.73
C ARG A 58 -1.60 -18.87 -16.96
N ALA A 59 -2.66 -18.86 -16.17
CA ALA A 59 -3.81 -19.74 -16.40
C ALA A 59 -4.48 -19.41 -17.74
N TYR A 60 -4.77 -18.13 -17.99
CA TYR A 60 -5.37 -17.67 -19.24
C TYR A 60 -4.54 -18.05 -20.47
N ARG A 61 -3.21 -17.89 -20.42
CA ARG A 61 -2.32 -18.29 -21.52
C ARG A 61 -2.34 -19.80 -21.79
N GLN A 62 -2.51 -20.63 -20.77
CA GLN A 62 -2.60 -22.09 -20.97
C GLN A 62 -3.87 -22.49 -21.73
N GLU A 63 -4.93 -21.71 -21.61
CA GLU A 63 -6.21 -21.96 -22.29
C GLU A 63 -6.25 -21.34 -23.70
N PHE A 64 -5.79 -20.09 -23.83
CA PHE A 64 -5.97 -19.30 -25.05
C PHE A 64 -4.68 -19.01 -25.84
N ASN A 65 -3.53 -19.54 -25.42
CA ASN A 65 -2.22 -19.33 -26.05
C ASN A 65 -1.77 -17.86 -26.18
N SER A 66 -2.39 -16.94 -25.45
CA SER A 66 -2.03 -15.51 -25.39
C SER A 66 -2.28 -14.96 -24.00
N TYR A 67 -1.63 -13.86 -23.63
CA TYR A 67 -2.00 -13.07 -22.44
C TYR A 67 -3.16 -12.11 -22.75
N ALA A 68 -3.93 -11.75 -21.73
CA ALA A 68 -5.14 -10.93 -21.83
C ALA A 68 -4.94 -9.49 -21.30
N CYS A 69 -5.99 -8.68 -21.46
CA CYS A 69 -6.08 -7.33 -20.88
C CYS A 69 -5.02 -6.36 -21.43
N ASN A 70 -4.66 -6.46 -22.71
CA ASN A 70 -3.70 -5.52 -23.31
C ASN A 70 -4.26 -4.09 -23.36
N GLY A 71 -3.48 -3.11 -22.89
CA GLY A 71 -3.79 -1.69 -23.00
C GLY A 71 -4.89 -1.21 -22.06
N VAL A 72 -5.19 -1.97 -20.99
CA VAL A 72 -6.23 -1.60 -20.03
C VAL A 72 -5.64 -1.11 -18.71
N THR A 73 -6.39 -0.25 -18.03
CA THR A 73 -6.03 0.33 -16.74
C THR A 73 -7.10 0.03 -15.69
N ALA A 74 -6.71 -0.62 -14.60
CA ALA A 74 -7.55 -0.85 -13.44
C ALA A 74 -7.20 0.16 -12.34
N ASN A 75 -8.20 0.81 -11.77
CA ASN A 75 -8.05 1.72 -10.61
C ASN A 75 -9.29 1.64 -9.72
N ALA A 76 -9.30 2.37 -8.60
CA ALA A 76 -10.44 2.38 -7.68
C ALA A 76 -11.80 2.69 -8.33
N ALA A 77 -11.82 3.52 -9.39
CA ALA A 77 -13.04 3.84 -10.13
C ALA A 77 -13.47 2.72 -11.10
N ASN A 78 -12.53 1.89 -11.56
CA ASN A 78 -12.76 0.78 -12.47
C ASN A 78 -12.06 -0.48 -11.92
N PRO A 79 -12.55 -1.05 -10.82
CA PRO A 79 -11.84 -2.11 -10.10
C PRO A 79 -11.87 -3.47 -10.84
N SER A 80 -12.90 -3.69 -11.67
CA SER A 80 -13.14 -4.95 -12.38
C SER A 80 -12.58 -4.96 -13.81
N THR A 81 -11.68 -4.03 -14.18
CA THR A 81 -11.10 -3.97 -15.54
C THR A 81 -10.37 -5.27 -15.93
N PHE A 82 -9.89 -6.05 -14.96
CA PHE A 82 -9.25 -7.35 -15.18
C PHE A 82 -10.21 -8.55 -15.07
N ALA A 83 -11.53 -8.35 -15.22
CA ALA A 83 -12.53 -9.42 -15.12
C ALA A 83 -12.31 -10.57 -16.11
N VAL A 84 -11.70 -10.32 -17.29
CA VAL A 84 -11.36 -11.36 -18.27
C VAL A 84 -10.42 -12.43 -17.69
N ILE A 85 -9.54 -12.04 -16.78
CA ILE A 85 -8.64 -12.96 -16.06
C ILE A 85 -9.15 -13.25 -14.63
N GLY A 86 -10.39 -12.88 -14.30
CA GLY A 86 -10.98 -13.13 -12.98
C GLY A 86 -10.29 -12.38 -11.83
N VAL A 87 -9.68 -11.23 -12.10
CA VAL A 87 -9.03 -10.39 -11.07
C VAL A 87 -9.83 -9.09 -10.88
N ASP A 88 -10.05 -8.73 -9.62
CA ASP A 88 -10.58 -7.44 -9.20
C ASP A 88 -9.61 -6.81 -8.20
N ILE A 89 -9.32 -5.51 -8.36
CA ILE A 89 -8.36 -4.81 -7.50
C ILE A 89 -9.01 -4.12 -6.29
N GLY A 90 -10.34 -4.11 -6.21
CA GLY A 90 -11.13 -3.45 -5.17
C GLY A 90 -11.36 -1.96 -5.42
N SER A 91 -12.54 -1.46 -5.04
CA SER A 91 -12.93 -0.05 -5.17
C SER A 91 -12.18 0.91 -4.22
N THR A 92 -11.40 0.38 -3.28
CA THR A 92 -10.53 1.13 -2.38
C THR A 92 -9.05 1.02 -2.75
N ALA A 93 -8.74 0.53 -3.96
CA ALA A 93 -7.37 0.35 -4.43
C ALA A 93 -6.59 1.66 -4.40
N ARG A 94 -5.39 1.61 -3.81
CA ARG A 94 -4.47 2.76 -3.76
C ARG A 94 -3.61 2.88 -5.02
N TYR A 95 -3.39 1.75 -5.67
CA TYR A 95 -2.56 1.64 -6.85
C TYR A 95 -3.42 1.66 -8.11
N THR A 96 -2.90 2.30 -9.15
CA THR A 96 -3.38 2.18 -10.52
C THR A 96 -2.54 1.12 -11.23
N TYR A 97 -3.21 0.14 -11.84
CA TYR A 97 -2.59 -0.98 -12.51
C TYR A 97 -2.76 -0.85 -14.02
N VAL A 98 -1.66 -0.81 -14.75
CA VAL A 98 -1.64 -0.77 -16.21
C VAL A 98 -1.14 -2.11 -16.74
N MET A 99 -1.90 -2.71 -17.65
CA MET A 99 -1.55 -3.98 -18.27
C MET A 99 -1.12 -3.79 -19.72
N THR A 100 0.03 -4.34 -20.08
CA THR A 100 0.49 -4.51 -21.45
C THR A 100 0.68 -6.00 -21.71
N ALA A 101 -0.01 -6.53 -22.70
CA ALA A 101 -0.03 -7.97 -22.97
C ALA A 101 0.08 -8.25 -24.48
N ALA A 102 0.79 -9.32 -24.81
CA ALA A 102 0.92 -9.87 -26.16
C ALA A 102 0.91 -11.40 -26.06
N VAL A 103 1.10 -12.08 -27.19
CA VAL A 103 1.05 -13.55 -27.27
C VAL A 103 2.03 -14.24 -26.30
N ASN A 104 3.27 -13.73 -26.20
CA ASN A 104 4.35 -14.36 -25.45
C ASN A 104 4.86 -13.55 -24.26
N THR A 105 4.39 -12.32 -24.10
CA THR A 105 4.90 -11.39 -23.09
C THR A 105 3.75 -10.65 -22.44
N PHE A 106 3.88 -10.39 -21.14
CA PHE A 106 3.02 -9.44 -20.46
C PHE A 106 3.84 -8.65 -19.44
N SER A 107 3.38 -7.45 -19.15
CA SER A 107 3.85 -6.62 -18.07
C SER A 107 2.65 -5.94 -17.41
N CYS A 108 2.60 -6.01 -16.08
CA CYS A 108 1.66 -5.23 -15.30
C CYS A 108 2.44 -4.30 -14.37
N GLN A 109 2.14 -3.01 -14.47
CA GLN A 109 2.74 -1.96 -13.66
C GLN A 109 1.71 -1.42 -12.68
N ALA A 110 2.05 -1.40 -11.39
CA ALA A 110 1.27 -0.76 -10.34
C ALA A 110 1.98 0.54 -9.94
N THR A 111 1.26 1.66 -10.01
CA THR A 111 1.73 2.99 -9.63
C THR A 111 0.87 3.58 -8.52
N ALA A 112 1.49 4.20 -7.52
CA ALA A 112 0.79 4.98 -6.50
C ALA A 112 1.70 6.09 -5.98
N ASN A 113 1.10 7.20 -5.53
CA ASN A 113 1.77 8.17 -4.66
C ASN A 113 1.33 7.86 -3.22
N LEU A 114 2.23 7.30 -2.40
CA LEU A 114 1.86 6.77 -1.08
C LEU A 114 2.03 7.78 0.07
N ASP A 115 2.78 8.86 -0.17
CA ASP A 115 3.24 9.87 0.78
C ASP A 115 3.15 11.32 0.26
N ASP A 116 2.38 11.54 -0.81
CA ASP A 116 2.09 12.86 -1.41
C ASP A 116 3.34 13.64 -1.85
N ASP A 117 4.40 12.94 -2.25
CA ASP A 117 5.62 13.53 -2.79
C ASP A 117 5.62 13.54 -4.35
N ALA A 118 6.74 13.95 -4.95
CA ALA A 118 6.87 14.01 -6.41
C ALA A 118 7.23 12.64 -7.04
N THR A 119 7.44 11.61 -6.22
CA THR A 119 8.14 10.37 -6.56
C THR A 119 7.19 9.18 -6.49
N ILE A 120 6.69 8.74 -7.64
CA ILE A 120 5.66 7.71 -7.71
C ILE A 120 6.27 6.30 -7.49
N ASP A 121 5.83 5.62 -6.42
CA ASP A 121 6.12 4.21 -6.17
C ASP A 121 5.66 3.36 -7.35
N THR A 122 6.59 2.63 -7.98
CA THR A 122 6.29 1.83 -9.18
C THR A 122 6.76 0.39 -9.03
N TRP A 123 5.80 -0.53 -8.92
CA TRP A 123 6.04 -1.97 -8.95
C TRP A 123 5.68 -2.53 -10.31
N THR A 124 6.49 -3.44 -10.83
CA THR A 124 6.21 -4.09 -12.11
C THR A 124 6.41 -5.59 -11.98
N ILE A 125 5.47 -6.36 -12.53
CA ILE A 125 5.62 -7.81 -12.71
C ILE A 125 5.58 -8.15 -14.20
N ASN A 126 6.39 -9.12 -14.61
CA ASN A 126 6.47 -9.59 -15.99
C ASN A 126 6.05 -11.07 -16.13
N GLN A 127 6.08 -11.58 -17.36
CA GLN A 127 5.75 -12.97 -17.69
C GLN A 127 6.63 -14.03 -17.02
N ASN A 128 7.81 -13.65 -16.52
CA ASN A 128 8.72 -14.53 -15.81
C ASN A 128 8.43 -14.56 -14.30
N GLY A 129 7.48 -13.75 -13.81
CA GLY A 129 7.17 -13.61 -12.39
C GLY A 129 8.18 -12.76 -11.64
N THR A 130 9.07 -12.06 -12.34
CA THR A 130 10.01 -11.14 -11.74
C THR A 130 9.27 -9.88 -11.32
N LEU A 131 9.22 -9.66 -10.00
CA LEU A 131 8.69 -8.45 -9.41
C LEU A 131 9.83 -7.46 -9.21
N THR A 132 9.83 -6.37 -9.98
CA THR A 132 10.85 -5.32 -9.90
C THR A 132 10.22 -4.06 -9.33
N ASN A 133 10.94 -3.40 -8.41
CA ASN A 133 10.64 -2.03 -8.04
C ASN A 133 11.46 -1.11 -8.96
N THR A 134 10.78 -0.29 -9.76
CA THR A 134 11.45 0.58 -10.73
C THR A 134 11.78 1.94 -10.11
N ILE A 135 11.01 2.39 -9.11
CA ILE A 135 11.23 3.61 -8.33
C ILE A 135 10.76 3.33 -6.90
N ASN A 136 11.70 3.24 -5.95
CA ASN A 136 11.44 2.95 -4.54
C ASN A 136 11.78 4.18 -3.69
N ASP A 137 10.75 4.94 -3.28
CA ASP A 137 10.95 6.07 -2.35
C ASP A 137 10.55 5.74 -0.90
N ALA A 138 10.19 4.49 -0.62
CA ALA A 138 10.20 4.00 0.75
C ALA A 138 11.66 3.89 1.22
N VAL A 139 12.23 5.02 1.65
CA VAL A 139 13.58 5.18 2.17
C VAL A 139 13.93 3.99 3.06
N GLN A 140 15.03 3.31 2.74
CA GLN A 140 15.59 2.23 3.55
C GLN A 140 15.72 2.64 5.02
#